data_AF-A0A0E0RI84-F1
#
_entry.id   AF-A0A0E0RI84-F1
#
_cell.length_a   1.000
_cell.length_b   1.000
_cell.length_c   1.000
_cell.angle_alpha   90.00
_cell.angle_beta   90.00
_cell.angle_gamma   90.00
#
_symmetry.space_group_name_H-M   'P 1'
#
loop_
_entity.id
_entity.type
_entity.pdbx_description
1 polymer ?
#
loop_
_entity_poly.entity_id
_entity_poly.type
_entity_poly.pdbx_seq_one_letter_code
_entity_poly.pdbx_strand_id
1 'polypeptide(L)'
;MSAACDAEIPVLNINVVDLSSQNYNDLMDDIGQLFQQRAHHDFRNTMVTFCRTVGPPSVLDSYYRLLNFNNGLPRDHPLIHVQRKAIARLAVMFCEAARLRSVRALVYHQMDLYVNGTITSLITRKRITSWSLISAFALHCWRREHDGIEGYLQEELDKLHPIDIYDANLVAGEPDGELLLILYREEAFAGLQQHAPEPQLQ
;
A
#
# COMPACT_ATOMS: atom_id res chain seq x y z
N MET A 1 9.32 -18.27 27.54
CA MET A 1 9.40 -18.29 26.06
C MET A 1 8.04 -18.68 25.51
N SER A 2 7.57 -17.94 24.51
CA SER A 2 6.37 -18.16 23.68
C SER A 2 4.99 -17.84 24.26
N ALA A 3 4.56 -16.60 24.06
CA ALA A 3 3.16 -16.16 23.93
C ALA A 3 3.22 -14.88 23.07
N ALA A 4 2.45 -14.64 22.01
CA ALA A 4 1.30 -15.29 21.42
C ALA A 4 1.34 -14.99 19.91
N CYS A 5 1.13 -15.97 19.03
CA CYS A 5 1.07 -15.77 17.57
C CYS A 5 -0.19 -16.38 16.95
N ASP A 6 -1.24 -16.63 17.73
CA ASP A 6 -2.49 -17.23 17.25
C ASP A 6 -3.62 -16.20 17.12
N ALA A 7 -3.32 -15.01 16.58
CA ALA A 7 -4.38 -14.17 16.04
C ALA A 7 -4.71 -14.71 14.64
N GLU A 8 -5.74 -15.55 14.51
CA GLU A 8 -6.29 -15.93 13.21
C GLU A 8 -6.48 -14.67 12.36
N ILE A 9 -5.93 -14.68 11.14
CA ILE A 9 -6.14 -13.57 10.20
C ILE A 9 -7.63 -13.57 9.86
N PRO A 10 -8.41 -12.53 10.20
CA PRO A 10 -9.80 -12.47 9.80
C PRO A 10 -9.85 -12.53 8.27
N VAL A 11 -10.44 -13.60 7.74
CA VAL A 11 -10.66 -13.74 6.31
C VAL A 11 -11.84 -12.84 5.94
N LEU A 12 -11.53 -11.71 5.30
CA LEU A 12 -12.56 -10.86 4.72
C LEU A 12 -13.11 -11.53 3.46
N ASN A 13 -14.37 -11.97 3.54
CA ASN A 13 -15.11 -12.44 2.37
C ASN A 13 -15.57 -11.22 1.56
N ILE A 14 -14.78 -10.88 0.54
CA ILE A 14 -15.10 -9.77 -0.38
C ILE A 14 -15.99 -10.32 -1.48
N ASN A 15 -17.23 -9.82 -1.58
CA ASN A 15 -18.05 -10.05 -2.76
C ASN A 15 -17.53 -9.21 -3.92
N VAL A 16 -16.68 -9.82 -4.75
CA VAL A 16 -16.08 -9.17 -5.93
C VAL A 16 -17.05 -8.96 -7.10
N VAL A 17 -18.25 -9.55 -7.05
CA VAL A 17 -19.24 -9.48 -8.13
C VAL A 17 -19.99 -8.14 -8.12
N ASP A 18 -20.17 -7.54 -6.94
CA ASP A 18 -20.93 -6.30 -6.72
C ASP A 18 -20.10 -5.19 -6.04
N LEU A 19 -18.80 -5.15 -6.33
CA LEU A 19 -17.88 -4.18 -5.71
C LEU A 19 -18.08 -2.78 -6.31
N SER A 20 -19.05 -2.04 -5.78
CA SER A 20 -19.29 -0.62 -6.12
C SER A 20 -18.09 0.26 -5.76
N SER A 21 -18.04 1.46 -6.34
CA SER A 21 -16.99 2.46 -6.04
C SER A 21 -16.96 2.81 -4.55
N GLN A 22 -18.11 3.04 -3.92
CA GLN A 22 -18.21 3.30 -2.47
C GLN A 22 -17.73 2.10 -1.64
N ASN A 23 -18.25 0.90 -1.91
CA ASN A 23 -17.85 -0.31 -1.18
C ASN A 23 -16.35 -0.60 -1.33
N TYR A 24 -15.78 -0.30 -2.50
CA TYR A 24 -14.35 -0.39 -2.74
C TYR A 24 -13.55 0.58 -1.86
N ASN A 25 -14.01 1.82 -1.75
CA ASN A 25 -13.35 2.79 -0.87
C ASN A 25 -13.42 2.36 0.59
N ASP A 26 -14.60 1.98 1.08
CA ASP A 26 -14.77 1.52 2.47
C ASP A 26 -13.86 0.32 2.75
N LEU A 27 -13.78 -0.63 1.81
CA LEU A 27 -12.86 -1.76 1.89
C LEU A 27 -11.38 -1.34 1.95
N MET A 28 -10.96 -0.30 1.23
CA MET A 28 -9.57 0.17 1.30
C MET A 28 -9.26 0.81 2.67
N ASP A 29 -10.24 1.47 3.29
CA ASP A 29 -10.11 2.00 4.65
C ASP A 29 -9.99 0.85 5.67
N ASP A 30 -10.83 -0.17 5.56
CA ASP A 30 -10.77 -1.38 6.40
C ASP A 30 -9.42 -2.10 6.26
N ILE A 31 -8.95 -2.31 5.03
CA ILE A 31 -7.63 -2.89 4.75
C ILE A 31 -6.53 -2.01 5.35
N GLY A 32 -6.64 -0.69 5.21
CA GLY A 32 -5.70 0.26 5.80
C GLY A 32 -5.60 0.11 7.32
N GLN A 33 -6.74 0.05 8.01
CA GLN A 33 -6.80 -0.17 9.45
C GLN A 33 -6.18 -1.51 9.87
N LEU A 34 -6.45 -2.59 9.12
CA LEU A 34 -5.83 -3.90 9.38
C LEU A 34 -4.31 -3.86 9.23
N PHE A 35 -3.77 -3.13 8.25
CA PHE A 35 -2.33 -2.95 8.11
C PHE A 35 -1.72 -2.12 9.24
N GLN A 36 -2.42 -1.10 9.74
CA GLN A 36 -1.98 -0.33 10.92
C GLN A 36 -1.86 -1.22 12.16
N GLN A 37 -2.81 -2.14 12.37
CA GLN A 37 -2.80 -3.05 13.52
C GLN A 37 -1.69 -4.12 13.46
N ARG A 38 -1.07 -4.35 12.30
CA ARG A 38 -0.26 -5.55 12.04
C ARG A 38 1.05 -5.30 11.31
N ALA A 39 1.61 -4.09 11.38
CA ALA A 39 2.93 -3.75 10.84
C ALA A 39 4.08 -4.51 11.53
N HIS A 40 4.08 -5.84 11.42
CA HIS A 40 5.16 -6.75 11.78
C HIS A 40 6.05 -6.98 10.55
N HIS A 41 7.14 -6.21 10.56
CA HIS A 41 8.51 -6.31 10.01
C HIS A 41 8.95 -7.21 8.82
N ASP A 42 8.19 -8.14 8.25
CA ASP A 42 8.80 -9.16 7.35
C ASP A 42 8.33 -9.18 5.87
N PHE A 43 7.46 -8.28 5.42
CA PHE A 43 7.05 -8.28 4.01
C PHE A 43 8.09 -7.61 3.10
N ARG A 44 9.06 -8.41 2.63
CA ARG A 44 10.08 -7.99 1.66
C ARG A 44 9.49 -7.79 0.25
N ASN A 45 9.92 -6.69 -0.37
CA ASN A 45 9.74 -6.26 -1.75
C ASN A 45 9.62 -7.41 -2.76
N THR A 46 8.39 -7.79 -3.10
CA THR A 46 8.14 -8.56 -4.31
C THR A 46 7.88 -7.56 -5.43
N MET A 47 8.73 -7.55 -6.47
CA MET A 47 8.46 -6.75 -7.67
C MET A 47 7.15 -7.22 -8.29
N VAL A 48 6.12 -6.39 -8.16
CA VAL A 48 4.83 -6.59 -8.83
C VAL A 48 5.09 -6.41 -10.33
N THR A 49 4.98 -7.50 -11.10
CA THR A 49 4.99 -7.40 -12.57
C THR A 49 3.82 -6.52 -12.98
N PHE A 50 4.11 -5.31 -13.44
CA PHE A 50 3.13 -4.24 -13.49
C PHE A 50 1.92 -4.59 -14.36
N CYS A 51 0.79 -4.90 -13.73
CA CYS A 51 -0.43 -5.20 -14.45
C CYS A 51 -1.03 -3.89 -14.95
N ARG A 52 -1.30 -3.84 -16.25
CA ARG A 52 -1.63 -2.58 -16.91
C ARG A 52 -3.07 -2.15 -16.68
N THR A 53 -4.00 -3.06 -16.35
CA THR A 53 -5.44 -2.75 -16.30
C THR A 53 -6.02 -2.90 -14.89
N VAL A 54 -6.87 -1.97 -14.49
CA VAL A 54 -7.60 -1.93 -13.21
C VAL A 54 -9.06 -1.60 -13.44
N GLY A 55 -9.94 -2.07 -12.56
CA GLY A 55 -11.41 -1.87 -12.65
C GLY A 55 -12.19 -3.17 -12.42
N PRO A 56 -13.53 -3.11 -12.33
CA PRO A 56 -14.36 -4.26 -11.94
C PRO A 56 -14.17 -5.51 -12.84
N PRO A 57 -14.15 -5.40 -14.18
CA PRO A 57 -13.95 -6.58 -15.03
C PRO A 57 -12.57 -7.22 -14.83
N SER A 58 -11.56 -6.40 -14.53
CA SER A 58 -10.19 -6.81 -14.21
C SER A 58 -10.09 -7.55 -12.88
N VAL A 59 -10.86 -7.14 -11.87
CA VAL A 59 -11.00 -7.85 -10.58
C VAL A 59 -11.63 -9.23 -10.81
N LEU A 60 -12.76 -9.26 -11.52
CA LEU A 60 -13.51 -10.49 -11.77
C LEU A 60 -12.70 -11.52 -12.57
N ASP A 61 -12.02 -11.08 -13.63
CA ASP A 61 -11.09 -11.92 -14.41
C ASP A 61 -9.96 -12.48 -13.53
N SER A 62 -9.36 -11.64 -12.67
CA SER A 62 -8.33 -12.09 -11.74
C SER A 62 -8.86 -13.11 -10.73
N TYR A 63 -10.06 -12.89 -10.17
CA TYR A 63 -10.69 -13.79 -9.21
C TYR A 63 -10.88 -15.20 -9.79
N TYR A 64 -11.51 -15.32 -10.97
CA TYR A 64 -11.73 -16.64 -11.59
C TYR A 64 -10.44 -17.35 -12.00
N ARG A 65 -9.40 -16.61 -12.37
CA ARG A 65 -8.07 -17.19 -12.64
C ARG A 65 -7.42 -17.77 -11.39
N LEU A 66 -7.58 -17.12 -10.25
CA LEU A 66 -6.99 -17.56 -8.99
C LEU A 66 -7.85 -18.57 -8.23
N LEU A 67 -9.15 -18.64 -8.49
CA LEU A 67 -9.99 -19.74 -8.03
C LEU A 67 -9.48 -21.10 -8.52
N ASN A 68 -8.90 -21.12 -9.72
CA ASN A 68 -8.29 -22.30 -10.34
C ASN A 68 -6.75 -22.31 -10.20
N PHE A 69 -6.22 -21.69 -9.13
CA PHE A 69 -4.78 -21.57 -8.94
C PHE A 69 -4.11 -22.95 -8.79
N ASN A 70 -3.05 -23.16 -9.55
CA ASN A 70 -2.24 -24.38 -9.55
C ASN A 70 -0.76 -24.01 -9.35
N ASN A 71 -0.21 -24.39 -8.20
CA ASN A 71 1.19 -24.20 -7.82
C ASN A 71 2.12 -25.33 -8.28
N GLY A 72 1.57 -26.46 -8.78
CA GLY A 72 2.33 -27.62 -9.24
C GLY A 72 2.81 -27.53 -10.68
N LEU A 73 2.53 -26.41 -11.37
CA LEU A 73 2.91 -26.23 -12.76
C LEU A 73 4.41 -25.93 -12.93
N PRO A 74 5.05 -26.42 -14.00
CA PRO A 74 6.41 -26.03 -14.38
C PRO A 74 6.55 -24.51 -14.55
N ARG A 75 7.75 -23.97 -14.29
CA ARG A 75 8.01 -22.51 -14.30
C ARG A 75 7.71 -21.83 -15.64
N ASP A 76 7.89 -22.54 -16.74
CA ASP A 76 7.68 -22.13 -18.12
C ASP A 76 6.25 -22.38 -18.62
N HIS A 77 5.39 -22.99 -17.79
CA HIS A 77 4.02 -23.26 -18.16
C HIS A 77 3.25 -21.94 -18.38
N PRO A 78 2.52 -21.76 -19.51
CA PRO A 78 1.85 -20.50 -19.83
C PRO A 78 0.89 -20.00 -18.75
N LEU A 79 0.21 -20.91 -18.05
CA LEU A 79 -0.68 -20.56 -16.93
C LEU A 79 0.05 -19.89 -15.74
N ILE A 80 1.34 -20.17 -15.51
CA ILE A 80 2.10 -19.46 -14.45
C ILE A 80 2.12 -17.96 -14.73
N HIS A 81 2.31 -17.54 -15.98
CA HIS A 81 2.29 -16.13 -16.35
C HIS A 81 0.91 -15.50 -16.13
N VAL A 82 -0.15 -16.24 -16.44
CA VAL A 82 -1.54 -15.81 -16.24
C VAL A 82 -1.85 -15.62 -14.75
N GLN A 83 -1.47 -16.58 -13.90
CA GLN A 83 -1.68 -16.51 -12.44
C GLN A 83 -0.87 -15.36 -11.82
N ARG A 84 0.40 -15.18 -12.21
CA ARG A 84 1.24 -14.06 -11.75
C ARG A 84 0.63 -12.71 -12.13
N LYS A 85 0.11 -12.59 -13.35
CA LYS A 85 -0.55 -11.36 -13.79
C LYS A 85 -1.82 -11.07 -13.00
N ALA A 86 -2.61 -12.11 -12.67
CA ALA A 86 -3.80 -11.97 -11.85
C ALA A 86 -3.46 -11.50 -10.42
N ILE A 87 -2.46 -12.13 -9.78
CA ILE A 87 -1.96 -11.72 -8.45
C ILE A 87 -1.47 -10.28 -8.48
N ALA A 88 -0.62 -9.93 -9.45
CA ALA A 88 -0.07 -8.59 -9.57
C ALA A 88 -1.16 -7.52 -9.76
N ARG A 89 -2.22 -7.86 -10.50
CA ARG A 89 -3.37 -6.97 -10.69
C ARG A 89 -4.10 -6.70 -9.39
N LEU A 90 -4.40 -7.75 -8.63
CA LEU A 90 -5.07 -7.62 -7.33
C LEU A 90 -4.19 -6.90 -6.32
N ALA A 91 -2.88 -7.15 -6.31
CA ALA A 91 -1.94 -6.41 -5.46
C ALA A 91 -1.99 -4.90 -5.72
N VAL A 92 -2.06 -4.48 -6.98
CA VAL A 92 -2.24 -3.05 -7.32
C VAL A 92 -3.58 -2.51 -6.85
N MET A 93 -4.68 -3.24 -7.12
CA MET A 93 -6.04 -2.78 -6.81
C MET A 93 -6.39 -2.84 -5.32
N PHE A 94 -5.68 -3.62 -4.50
CA PHE A 94 -6.02 -3.74 -3.07
C PHE A 94 -4.87 -3.25 -2.18
N CYS A 95 -3.64 -3.67 -2.45
CA CYS A 95 -2.50 -3.30 -1.59
C CYS A 95 -1.98 -1.90 -1.92
N GLU A 96 -1.73 -1.59 -3.19
CA GLU A 96 -1.18 -0.28 -3.56
C GLU A 96 -2.22 0.83 -3.42
N ALA A 97 -3.50 0.53 -3.66
CA ALA A 97 -4.59 1.46 -3.40
C ALA A 97 -4.78 1.79 -1.91
N ALA A 98 -4.55 0.83 -1.01
CA ALA A 98 -4.54 1.12 0.43
C ALA A 98 -3.35 2.01 0.84
N ARG A 99 -2.24 2.00 0.09
CA ARG A 99 -1.03 2.77 0.40
C ARG A 99 -0.99 4.16 -0.23
N LEU A 100 -1.52 4.29 -1.45
CA LEU A 100 -1.31 5.44 -2.33
C LEU A 100 -2.62 6.02 -2.83
N ARG A 101 -2.85 7.31 -2.54
CA ARG A 101 -4.06 8.06 -2.89
C ARG A 101 -4.29 8.10 -4.39
N SER A 102 -3.24 8.31 -5.20
CA SER A 102 -3.37 8.36 -6.66
C SER A 102 -3.83 7.03 -7.26
N VAL A 103 -3.37 5.90 -6.69
CA VAL A 103 -3.80 4.57 -7.10
C VAL A 103 -5.24 4.32 -6.69
N ARG A 104 -5.61 4.64 -5.44
CA ARG A 104 -6.99 4.52 -4.96
C ARG A 104 -7.96 5.32 -5.81
N ALA A 105 -7.66 6.59 -6.08
CA ALA A 105 -8.49 7.47 -6.88
C ALA A 105 -8.69 6.92 -8.31
N LEU A 106 -7.63 6.41 -8.93
CA LEU A 106 -7.73 5.80 -10.25
C LEU A 106 -8.65 4.57 -10.23
N VAL A 107 -8.42 3.64 -9.30
CA VAL A 107 -9.22 2.40 -9.24
C VAL A 107 -10.67 2.73 -8.89
N TYR A 108 -10.91 3.60 -7.90
CA TYR A 108 -12.24 4.08 -7.52
C TYR A 108 -13.00 4.63 -8.73
N HIS A 109 -12.35 5.49 -9.54
CA HIS A 109 -12.97 6.04 -10.74
C HIS A 109 -13.29 4.95 -11.79
N GLN A 110 -12.44 3.94 -11.95
CA GLN A 110 -12.73 2.81 -12.83
C GLN A 110 -13.87 1.92 -12.30
N MET A 111 -13.99 1.78 -10.98
CA MET A 111 -15.13 1.09 -10.35
C MET A 111 -16.43 1.84 -10.64
N ASP A 112 -16.41 3.17 -10.51
CA ASP A 112 -17.58 4.03 -10.71
C ASP A 112 -18.09 3.99 -12.15
N LEU A 113 -17.18 4.03 -13.12
CA LEU A 113 -17.51 3.94 -14.54
C LEU A 113 -17.80 2.51 -15.02
N TYR A 114 -17.55 1.50 -14.19
CA TYR A 114 -17.64 0.08 -14.55
C TYR A 114 -16.85 -0.29 -15.82
N VAL A 115 -15.63 0.25 -15.96
CA VAL A 115 -14.74 -0.03 -17.10
C VAL A 115 -13.34 -0.44 -16.64
N ASN A 116 -12.57 -1.04 -17.56
CA ASN A 116 -11.14 -1.25 -17.33
C ASN A 116 -10.37 0.03 -17.71
N GLY A 117 -9.71 0.63 -16.73
CA GLY A 117 -8.72 1.69 -16.95
C GLY A 117 -7.32 1.09 -17.05
N THR A 118 -6.45 1.76 -17.80
CA THR A 118 -5.04 1.37 -17.86
C THR A 118 -4.21 2.28 -16.97
N ILE A 119 -3.33 1.74 -16.13
CA ILE A 119 -2.30 2.53 -15.45
C ILE A 119 -1.21 2.87 -16.47
N THR A 120 -1.50 3.86 -17.32
CA THR A 120 -0.59 4.36 -18.36
C THR A 120 0.42 5.35 -17.79
N SER A 121 0.04 6.06 -16.71
CA SER A 121 0.89 7.06 -16.07
C SER A 121 2.18 6.44 -15.56
N LEU A 122 3.30 6.81 -16.20
CA LEU A 122 4.65 6.46 -15.75
C LEU A 122 4.89 6.93 -14.31
N ILE A 123 4.33 8.09 -13.94
CA ILE A 123 4.45 8.68 -12.62
C ILE A 123 3.80 7.77 -11.57
N THR A 124 2.57 7.31 -11.80
CA THR A 124 1.89 6.37 -10.89
C THR A 124 2.69 5.08 -10.70
N ARG A 125 3.32 4.56 -11.76
CA ARG A 125 4.18 3.37 -11.64
C ARG A 125 5.40 3.63 -10.77
N LYS A 126 6.05 4.78 -10.98
CA LYS A 126 7.21 5.19 -10.20
C LYS A 126 6.84 5.37 -8.73
N ARG A 127 5.69 6.01 -8.43
CA ARG A 127 5.19 6.18 -7.06
C ARG A 127 4.96 4.84 -6.35
N ILE A 128 4.33 3.86 -7.03
CA ILE A 128 4.18 2.49 -6.51
C ILE A 128 5.53 1.88 -6.14
N THR A 129 6.52 1.95 -7.03
CA THR A 129 7.85 1.38 -6.76
C THR A 129 8.67 2.18 -5.74
N SER A 130 8.29 3.42 -5.46
CA SER A 130 8.99 4.34 -4.57
C SER A 130 8.27 4.52 -3.22
N TRP A 131 7.27 3.70 -2.87
CA TRP A 131 6.54 3.83 -1.60
C TRP A 131 7.45 3.92 -0.37
N SER A 132 8.52 3.13 -0.34
CA SER A 132 9.52 3.17 0.73
C SER A 132 10.25 4.51 0.83
N LEU A 133 10.54 5.15 -0.31
CA LEU A 133 11.19 6.45 -0.37
C LEU A 133 10.25 7.58 0.08
N ILE A 134 9.00 7.55 -0.39
CA ILE A 134 7.96 8.51 0.00
C ILE A 134 7.71 8.41 1.52
N SER A 135 7.61 7.17 2.05
CA SER A 135 7.46 6.91 3.49
C SER A 135 8.66 7.40 4.30
N ALA A 136 9.88 7.25 3.79
CA ALA A 136 11.08 7.73 4.48
C ALA A 136 11.05 9.25 4.68
N PHE A 137 10.63 10.00 3.66
CA PHE A 137 10.48 11.45 3.75
C PHE A 137 9.42 11.85 4.77
N ALA A 138 8.26 11.18 4.77
CA ALA A 138 7.22 11.43 5.77
C ALA A 138 7.73 11.22 7.21
N LEU A 139 8.47 10.12 7.44
CA LEU A 139 9.09 9.84 8.73
C LEU A 139 10.19 10.84 9.10
N HIS A 140 10.95 11.35 8.12
CA HIS A 140 11.93 12.41 8.33
C HIS A 140 11.28 13.70 8.82
N CYS A 141 10.20 14.15 8.17
CA CYS A 141 9.44 15.32 8.62
C CYS A 141 8.92 15.12 10.04
N TRP A 142 8.26 13.98 10.29
CA TRP A 142 7.72 13.64 11.61
C TRP A 142 8.79 13.62 12.70
N ARG A 143 9.96 13.04 12.41
CA ARG A 143 11.05 12.96 13.39
C ARG A 143 11.58 14.34 13.76
N ARG A 144 11.73 15.23 12.78
CA ARG A 144 12.19 16.60 13.03
C ARG A 144 11.19 17.39 13.86
N GLU A 145 9.90 17.29 13.55
CA GLU A 145 8.84 17.89 14.35
C GLU A 145 8.89 17.36 15.79
N HIS A 146 9.05 16.05 15.98
CA HIS A 146 9.20 15.43 17.29
C HIS A 146 10.43 15.95 18.06
N ASP A 147 11.54 16.18 17.36
CA ASP A 147 12.77 16.75 17.94
C ASP A 147 12.70 18.29 18.09
N GLY A 148 11.54 18.92 17.84
CA GLY A 148 11.32 20.37 17.96
C GLY A 148 11.98 21.21 16.86
N ILE A 149 12.34 20.58 15.75
CA ILE A 149 12.96 21.22 14.60
C ILE A 149 11.90 21.44 13.53
N GLU A 150 11.64 22.70 13.19
CA GLU A 150 10.66 23.04 12.16
C GLU A 150 11.11 22.60 10.75
N GLY A 151 10.14 22.12 9.97
CA GLY A 151 10.29 21.81 8.55
C GLY A 151 11.13 20.56 8.25
N TYR A 152 11.60 20.47 7.01
CA TYR A 152 12.33 19.33 6.47
C TYR A 152 13.65 19.76 5.81
N LEU A 153 14.49 18.78 5.48
CA LEU A 153 15.71 19.02 4.72
C LEU A 153 15.37 19.00 3.23
N GLN A 154 15.72 20.05 2.49
CA GLN A 154 15.38 20.15 1.07
C GLN A 154 15.98 18.98 0.27
N GLU A 155 17.19 18.52 0.62
CA GLU A 155 17.83 17.37 -0.01
C GLU A 155 17.04 16.05 0.13
N GLU A 156 16.22 15.91 1.19
CA GLU A 156 15.33 14.75 1.34
C GLU A 156 14.11 14.87 0.42
N LEU A 157 13.59 16.09 0.21
CA LEU A 157 12.49 16.35 -0.73
C LEU A 157 12.96 16.19 -2.19
N ASP A 158 14.17 16.63 -2.52
CA ASP A 158 14.73 16.57 -3.87
C ASP A 158 14.80 15.12 -4.39
N LYS A 159 14.94 14.13 -3.50
CA LYS A 159 14.90 12.70 -3.84
C LYS A 159 13.54 12.26 -4.41
N LEU A 160 12.47 13.00 -4.14
CA LEU A 160 11.11 12.72 -4.61
C LEU A 160 10.77 13.41 -5.93
N HIS A 161 11.59 14.35 -6.42
CA HIS A 161 11.36 15.02 -7.71
C HIS A 161 11.19 14.04 -8.90
N PRO A 162 11.96 12.93 -9.02
CA PRO A 162 11.81 11.98 -10.13
C PRO A 162 10.45 11.26 -10.19
N ILE A 163 9.66 11.33 -9.11
CA ILE A 163 8.32 10.75 -8.97
C ILE A 163 7.22 11.83 -8.86
N ASP A 164 7.55 13.06 -9.25
CA ASP A 164 6.63 14.19 -9.38
C ASP A 164 6.02 14.63 -8.05
N ILE A 165 6.85 14.75 -7.01
CA ILE A 165 6.50 15.30 -5.70
C ILE A 165 7.53 16.38 -5.39
N TYR A 166 7.09 17.64 -5.31
CA TYR A 166 7.95 18.82 -5.11
C TYR A 166 7.60 19.62 -3.85
N ASP A 167 6.64 19.14 -3.06
CA ASP A 167 6.15 19.80 -1.86
C ASP A 167 5.81 18.74 -0.80
N ALA A 168 6.11 19.03 0.46
CA ALA A 168 5.87 18.09 1.56
C ALA A 168 4.37 17.79 1.78
N ASN A 169 3.49 18.75 1.47
CA ASN A 169 2.04 18.56 1.58
C ASN A 169 1.53 17.50 0.58
N LEU A 170 2.25 17.29 -0.53
CA LEU A 170 1.94 16.23 -1.49
C LEU A 170 2.34 14.84 -1.00
N VAL A 171 3.01 14.72 0.15
CA VAL A 171 3.39 13.42 0.73
C VAL A 171 2.34 12.91 1.71
N ALA A 172 2.02 13.68 2.75
CA ALA A 172 1.12 13.24 3.83
C ALA A 172 0.13 14.33 4.27
N GLY A 173 0.04 15.44 3.52
CA GLY A 173 -0.89 16.53 3.83
C GLY A 173 -2.33 16.17 3.50
N GLU A 174 -3.28 16.73 4.25
CA GLU A 174 -4.68 16.76 3.84
C GLU A 174 -4.94 18.03 3.02
N PRO A 175 -5.72 17.99 1.92
CA PRO A 175 -6.41 16.82 1.35
C PRO A 175 -5.60 16.07 0.25
N ASP A 176 -4.38 16.50 -0.08
CA ASP A 176 -3.71 16.14 -1.34
C ASP A 176 -2.49 15.19 -1.23
N GLY A 177 -2.07 14.84 -0.02
CA GLY A 177 -1.00 13.89 0.28
C GLY A 177 -1.11 12.52 -0.42
N GLU A 178 -0.02 12.06 -0.99
CA GLU A 178 0.01 10.80 -1.72
C GLU A 178 -0.12 9.56 -0.79
N LEU A 179 0.43 9.61 0.42
CA LEU A 179 0.43 8.47 1.35
C LEU A 179 -0.88 8.35 2.12
N LEU A 180 -1.47 7.16 2.05
CA LEU A 180 -2.54 6.72 2.93
C LEU A 180 -2.02 5.78 4.04
N LEU A 181 -0.91 5.08 3.76
CA LEU A 181 -0.18 4.29 4.74
C LEU A 181 1.31 4.57 4.62
N ILE A 182 1.98 4.67 5.78
CA ILE A 182 3.43 4.88 5.88
C ILE A 182 4.10 3.54 6.16
N LEU A 183 5.18 3.24 5.43
CA LEU A 183 6.05 2.12 5.74
C LEU A 183 6.86 2.42 7.02
N TYR A 184 6.63 1.64 8.07
CA TYR A 184 7.40 1.72 9.31
C TYR A 184 8.91 1.52 9.08
N ARG A 185 9.74 2.30 9.77
CA ARG A 185 11.20 2.15 9.81
C ARG A 185 11.71 2.32 11.23
N GLU A 186 12.34 1.27 11.77
CA GLU A 186 12.82 1.24 13.16
C GLU A 186 13.75 2.42 13.50
N GLU A 187 14.62 2.80 12.57
CA GLU A 187 15.56 3.92 12.70
C GLU A 187 14.87 5.26 13.04
N ALA A 188 13.67 5.51 12.50
CA ALA A 188 12.92 6.73 12.77
C ALA A 188 12.39 6.78 14.21
N PHE A 189 12.16 5.62 14.82
CA PHE A 189 11.62 5.47 16.17
C PHE A 189 12.68 5.11 17.22
N ALA A 190 13.93 4.93 16.79
CA ALA A 190 15.04 4.68 17.69
C ALA A 190 15.16 5.81 18.73
N GLY A 191 15.31 5.42 20.01
CA GLY A 191 15.39 6.34 21.15
C GLY A 191 14.06 6.80 21.74
N LEU A 192 12.92 6.56 21.09
CA LEU A 192 11.60 6.92 21.65
C LEU A 192 11.08 5.92 22.70
N GLN A 193 11.56 4.67 22.65
CA GLN A 193 11.16 3.61 23.57
C GLN A 193 11.75 3.74 24.98
N GLN A 194 12.55 4.77 25.27
CA GLN A 194 13.20 4.96 26.58
C GLN A 194 12.36 5.76 27.60
N HIS A 195 11.10 6.10 27.28
CA HIS A 195 10.20 6.88 28.15
C HIS A 195 8.85 6.19 28.40
N ALA A 196 8.83 4.88 28.63
CA ALA A 196 7.73 4.29 29.40
C ALA A 196 8.00 4.59 30.89
N PRO A 197 7.20 5.44 31.58
CA PRO A 197 7.34 5.59 33.02
C PRO A 197 7.10 4.23 33.67
N GLU A 198 8.03 3.80 34.53
CA GLU A 198 7.86 2.59 35.33
C GLU A 198 6.53 2.70 36.08
N PRO A 199 5.67 1.65 36.05
CA PRO A 199 4.46 1.65 36.85
C PRO A 199 4.86 1.79 38.33
N GLN A 200 4.49 2.91 38.93
CA GLN A 200 4.57 3.08 40.38
C GLN A 200 3.66 2.04 41.00
N LEU A 201 4.26 0.96 41.50
CA LEU A 201 3.63 0.04 42.42
C LEU A 201 3.25 0.85 43.67
N GLN A 202 1.96 1.17 43.79
CA GLN A 202 1.32 1.51 45.06
C GLN A 202 0.66 0.27 45.64
#